data_AF-A0A7S1Q655-F1
#
_entry.id   AF-A0A7S1Q655-F1
#
_cell.length_a   1.000
_cell.length_b   1.000
_cell.length_c   1.000
_cell.angle_alpha   90.00
_cell.angle_beta   90.00
_cell.angle_gamma   90.00
#
_symmetry.space_group_name_H-M   'P 1'
#
loop_
_entity.id
_entity.type
_entity.pdbx_description
1 polymer ?
#
loop_
_entity_poly.entity_id
_entity_poly.type
_entity_poly.pdbx_seq_one_letter_code
_entity_poly.pdbx_strand_id
1 'polypeptide(L)'
;GGYATLLAMSQGADVFKIGLAGAPVGDWRLYDTGYTERYMGLLERDAEAYDKGAIPRFAAGFPDEPDRLFIAHGTTDENVHLTNSTVVIDALVKHNKPYSLLLYAGERHGLRQNPQSRVHYDTSLVQTVLTHL
;
A
#
# COMPACT_ATOMS: atom_id res chain seq x y z
N GLY A 1 6.76 -5.59 -2.14
CA GLY A 1 5.53 -5.96 -2.86
C GLY A 1 4.59 -4.77 -2.91
N GLY A 2 3.81 -4.54 -1.85
CA GLY A 2 2.75 -3.51 -1.84
C GLY A 2 3.19 -2.11 -2.27
N TYR A 3 4.36 -1.62 -1.80
CA TYR A 3 4.91 -0.32 -2.25
C TYR A 3 5.08 -0.24 -3.77
N ALA A 4 5.67 -1.27 -4.39
CA ALA A 4 5.85 -1.31 -5.85
C ALA A 4 4.50 -1.39 -6.58
N THR A 5 3.51 -2.09 -6.01
CA THR A 5 2.14 -2.10 -6.55
C THR A 5 1.54 -0.69 -6.54
N LEU A 6 1.70 0.08 -5.46
CA LEU A 6 1.21 1.47 -5.39
C LEU A 6 1.91 2.37 -6.42
N LEU A 7 3.22 2.22 -6.62
CA LEU A 7 3.94 2.94 -7.69
C LEU A 7 3.43 2.55 -9.08
N ALA A 8 3.24 1.26 -9.33
CA ALA A 8 2.71 0.76 -10.60
C ALA A 8 1.30 1.31 -10.89
N MET A 9 0.42 1.32 -9.88
CA MET A 9 -0.94 1.84 -10.03
C MET A 9 -1.01 3.36 -10.15
N SER A 10 -0.04 4.10 -9.61
CA SER A 10 -0.01 5.56 -9.69
C SER A 10 0.74 6.11 -10.90
N GLN A 11 1.64 5.34 -11.50
CA GLN A 11 2.50 5.80 -12.61
C GLN A 11 2.35 4.98 -13.89
N GLY A 12 1.72 3.80 -13.82
CA GLY A 12 1.51 2.90 -14.96
C GLY A 12 0.06 2.40 -15.01
N ALA A 13 -0.90 3.24 -14.63
CA ALA A 13 -2.32 2.89 -14.62
C ALA A 13 -2.87 2.54 -16.02
N ASP A 14 -2.19 2.92 -17.09
CA ASP A 14 -2.51 2.52 -18.47
C ASP A 14 -2.15 1.05 -18.75
N VAL A 15 -1.06 0.56 -18.13
CA VAL A 15 -0.55 -0.81 -18.27
C VAL A 15 -1.20 -1.77 -17.26
N PHE A 16 -1.24 -1.39 -15.98
CA PHE A 16 -1.71 -2.25 -14.90
C PHE A 16 -3.21 -2.05 -14.62
N LYS A 17 -4.03 -3.06 -14.92
CA LYS A 17 -5.48 -2.99 -14.77
C LYS A 17 -5.92 -2.99 -13.30
N ILE A 18 -5.35 -3.88 -12.49
CA ILE A 18 -5.69 -4.06 -11.08
C ILE A 18 -4.40 -4.13 -10.25
N GLY A 19 -4.38 -3.46 -9.10
CA GLY A 19 -3.31 -3.53 -8.13
C GLY A 19 -3.78 -3.96 -6.75
N LEU A 20 -3.16 -5.00 -6.21
CA LEU A 20 -3.35 -5.46 -4.83
C LEU A 20 -2.10 -5.17 -3.99
N ALA A 21 -2.20 -4.16 -3.14
CA ALA A 21 -1.12 -3.70 -2.28
C ALA A 21 -1.28 -4.25 -0.86
N GLY A 22 -0.57 -5.35 -0.55
CA GLY A 22 -0.49 -5.92 0.80
C GLY A 22 0.60 -5.26 1.65
N ALA A 23 0.23 -4.84 2.87
CA ALA A 23 1.07 -4.15 3.86
C ALA A 23 2.07 -3.16 3.24
N PRO A 24 1.61 -2.19 2.43
CA PRO A 24 2.50 -1.30 1.71
C PRO A 24 3.16 -0.28 2.63
N VAL A 25 4.43 0.02 2.40
CA VAL A 25 5.05 1.26 2.89
C VAL A 25 4.44 2.43 2.12
N GLY A 26 3.96 3.45 2.85
CA GLY A 26 3.34 4.64 2.28
C GLY A 26 4.27 5.85 2.26
N ASP A 27 5.07 5.99 3.32
CA ASP A 27 6.13 7.00 3.44
C ASP A 27 7.32 6.35 4.16
N TRP A 28 8.51 6.46 3.57
CA TRP A 28 9.75 5.90 4.13
C TRP A 28 10.13 6.51 5.49
N ARG A 29 9.61 7.69 5.84
CA ARG A 29 9.76 8.29 7.18
C ARG A 29 9.08 7.49 8.29
N LEU A 30 8.12 6.63 7.93
CA LEU A 30 7.35 5.81 8.86
C LEU A 30 7.94 4.42 9.05
N TYR A 31 9.07 4.13 8.40
CA TYR A 31 9.74 2.83 8.46
C TYR A 31 11.01 2.91 9.31
N ASP A 32 11.58 1.75 9.66
CA ASP A 32 12.72 1.73 10.59
C ASP A 32 13.98 2.37 10.00
N THR A 33 14.82 2.95 10.86
CA THR A 33 16.05 3.65 10.46
C THR A 33 17.07 2.70 9.83
N GLY A 34 17.23 1.49 10.36
CA GLY A 34 18.25 0.54 9.89
C GLY A 34 18.07 0.14 8.43
N TYR A 35 16.83 -0.13 8.02
CA TYR A 35 16.50 -0.39 6.63
C TYR A 35 16.53 0.89 5.80
N THR A 36 15.83 1.92 6.26
CA THR A 36 15.58 3.11 5.44
C THR A 36 16.86 3.89 5.19
N GLU A 37 17.66 4.17 6.22
CA GLU A 37 18.89 4.95 6.07
C GLU A 37 19.94 4.22 5.23
N ARG A 38 19.95 2.88 5.26
CA ARG A 38 20.84 2.06 4.43
C ARG A 38 20.59 2.24 2.93
N TYR A 39 19.34 2.42 2.52
CA TYR A 39 18.96 2.47 1.10
C TYR A 39 18.58 3.86 0.60
N MET A 40 18.07 4.73 1.47
CA MET A 40 17.59 6.07 1.15
C MET A 40 18.53 7.19 1.63
N GLY A 41 19.51 6.87 2.48
CA GLY A 41 20.37 7.86 3.13
C GLY A 41 19.74 8.45 4.40
N LEU A 42 20.41 9.42 5.00
CA LEU A 42 19.94 10.03 6.25
C LEU A 42 18.89 11.09 5.94
N LEU A 43 17.75 11.07 6.62
CA LEU A 43 16.65 12.03 6.38
C LEU A 43 17.11 13.50 6.38
N GLU A 44 18.04 13.87 7.27
CA GLU A 44 18.58 15.22 7.38
C GLU A 44 19.39 15.67 6.14
N ARG A 45 19.97 14.72 5.40
CA ARG A 45 20.83 14.99 4.24
C ARG A 45 20.12 14.72 2.93
N ASP A 46 19.26 13.70 2.93
CA ASP A 46 18.65 13.09 1.75
C ASP A 46 17.12 13.26 1.74
N ALA A 47 16.59 14.34 2.36
CA ALA A 47 15.15 14.61 2.48
C ALA A 47 14.39 14.52 1.13
N GLU A 48 15.02 14.94 0.04
CA GLU A 48 14.44 14.86 -1.31
C GLU A 48 14.20 13.40 -1.75
N ALA A 49 15.05 12.45 -1.34
CA ALA A 49 14.85 11.03 -1.62
C ALA A 49 13.59 10.51 -0.91
N TYR A 50 13.37 10.91 0.35
CA TYR A 50 12.16 10.57 1.10
C TYR A 50 10.90 11.19 0.47
N ASP A 51 10.96 12.44 0.01
CA ASP A 51 9.86 13.08 -0.71
C ASP A 51 9.54 12.37 -2.03
N LYS A 52 10.56 12.01 -2.81
CA LYS A 52 10.41 11.28 -4.07
C LYS A 52 9.90 9.85 -3.87
N GLY A 53 10.18 9.24 -2.72
CA GLY A 53 9.74 7.89 -2.37
C GLY A 53 8.38 7.82 -1.68
N ALA A 54 7.78 8.95 -1.28
CA ALA A 54 6.49 8.94 -0.58
C ALA A 54 5.33 8.76 -1.56
N ILE A 55 4.48 7.77 -1.34
CA ILE A 55 3.32 7.47 -2.20
C ILE A 55 2.35 8.66 -2.33
N PRO A 56 2.07 9.46 -1.29
CA PRO A 56 1.22 10.65 -1.42
C PRO A 56 1.61 11.61 -2.55
N ARG A 57 2.91 11.67 -2.91
CA ARG A 57 3.40 12.48 -4.04
C ARG A 57 2.76 12.10 -5.38
N PHE A 58 2.38 10.82 -5.54
CA PHE A 58 1.84 10.26 -6.77
C PHE A 58 0.31 10.09 -6.75
N ALA A 59 -0.37 10.64 -5.73
CA ALA A 59 -1.80 10.42 -5.51
C ALA A 59 -2.68 10.77 -6.72
N ALA A 60 -2.35 11.85 -7.46
CA ALA A 60 -3.10 12.27 -8.64
C ALA A 60 -3.08 11.23 -9.79
N GLY A 61 -2.05 10.39 -9.86
CA GLY A 61 -1.87 9.41 -10.93
C GLY A 61 -2.58 8.07 -10.70
N PHE A 62 -3.19 7.85 -9.53
CA PHE A 62 -4.00 6.65 -9.31
C PHE A 62 -5.24 6.63 -10.22
N PRO A 63 -5.80 5.44 -10.51
CA PRO A 63 -6.97 5.31 -11.35
C PRO A 63 -8.17 6.09 -10.81
N ASP A 64 -9.00 6.60 -11.71
CA ASP A 64 -10.29 7.22 -11.37
C ASP A 64 -11.42 6.19 -11.32
N GLU A 65 -11.21 4.99 -11.87
CA GLU A 65 -12.22 3.93 -11.86
C GLU A 65 -12.18 3.11 -10.55
N PRO A 66 -13.36 2.76 -9.98
CA PRO A 66 -13.44 1.86 -8.83
C PRO A 66 -12.91 0.46 -9.18
N ASP A 67 -12.68 -0.35 -8.15
CA ASP A 67 -12.26 -1.75 -8.28
C ASP A 67 -10.92 -1.99 -9.00
N ARG A 68 -10.08 -0.95 -9.07
CA ARG A 68 -8.71 -1.05 -9.63
C ARG A 68 -7.62 -1.10 -8.58
N LEU A 69 -7.86 -0.57 -7.39
CA LEU A 69 -6.88 -0.53 -6.30
C LEU A 69 -7.44 -1.18 -5.04
N PHE A 70 -6.74 -2.19 -4.55
CA PHE A 70 -7.03 -2.87 -3.29
C PHE A 70 -5.84 -2.71 -2.35
N ILE A 71 -6.10 -2.28 -1.12
CA ILE A 71 -5.09 -2.14 -0.06
C ILE A 71 -5.47 -3.13 1.04
N ALA A 72 -4.54 -4.00 1.41
CA ALA A 72 -4.71 -5.00 2.45
C ALA A 72 -3.70 -4.80 3.58
N HIS A 73 -4.13 -4.81 4.84
CA HIS A 73 -3.23 -4.59 5.98
C HIS A 73 -3.68 -5.31 7.25
N GLY A 74 -2.73 -5.86 8.00
CA GLY A 74 -2.95 -6.31 9.37
C GLY A 74 -3.04 -5.13 10.34
N THR A 75 -4.02 -5.12 11.25
CA THR A 75 -4.23 -3.96 12.15
C THR A 75 -3.21 -3.86 13.27
N THR A 76 -2.43 -4.92 13.51
CA THR A 76 -1.40 -4.99 14.56
C THR A 76 0.00 -5.19 13.97
N ASP A 77 0.21 -4.83 12.70
CA ASP A 77 1.53 -4.86 12.07
C ASP A 77 2.50 -3.91 12.79
N GLU A 78 3.51 -4.51 13.40
CA GLU A 78 4.60 -3.82 14.11
C GLU A 78 5.82 -3.54 13.23
N ASN A 79 5.86 -4.08 12.01
CA ASN A 79 6.96 -3.89 11.06
C ASN A 79 6.62 -2.76 10.09
N VAL A 80 5.55 -2.92 9.30
CA VAL A 80 4.98 -1.84 8.50
C VAL A 80 3.73 -1.38 9.22
N HIS A 81 3.83 -0.38 10.08
CA HIS A 81 2.66 0.08 10.83
C HIS A 81 1.49 0.46 9.90
N LEU A 82 0.26 0.18 10.34
CA LEU A 82 -0.98 0.51 9.63
C LEU A 82 -1.01 1.98 9.17
N THR A 83 -0.35 2.87 9.91
CA THR A 83 -0.14 4.29 9.55
C THR A 83 0.36 4.47 8.11
N ASN A 84 1.19 3.55 7.59
CA ASN A 84 1.64 3.57 6.21
C ASN A 84 0.47 3.46 5.21
N SER A 85 -0.53 2.64 5.47
CA SER A 85 -1.72 2.61 4.62
C SER A 85 -2.64 3.79 4.86
N THR A 86 -2.74 4.30 6.10
CA THR A 86 -3.59 5.47 6.35
C THR A 86 -3.08 6.73 5.65
N VAL A 87 -1.77 6.93 5.53
CA VAL A 87 -1.23 8.09 4.77
C VAL A 87 -1.52 7.99 3.27
N VAL A 88 -1.51 6.77 2.71
CA VAL A 88 -1.89 6.54 1.31
C VAL A 88 -3.38 6.82 1.12
N ILE A 89 -4.22 6.28 2.01
CA ILE A 89 -5.68 6.48 1.98
C ILE A 89 -6.04 7.96 2.07
N ASP A 90 -5.44 8.71 3.01
CA ASP A 90 -5.68 10.14 3.15
C ASP A 90 -5.31 10.90 1.86
N ALA A 91 -4.20 10.54 1.21
CA ALA A 91 -3.80 11.13 -0.06
C ALA A 91 -4.78 10.80 -1.20
N LEU A 92 -5.27 9.56 -1.27
CA LEU A 92 -6.27 9.13 -2.25
C LEU A 92 -7.59 9.89 -2.06
N VAL A 93 -8.07 10.01 -0.82
CA VAL A 93 -9.29 10.77 -0.48
C VAL A 93 -9.15 12.23 -0.90
N LYS A 94 -8.02 12.88 -0.59
CA LYS A 94 -7.74 14.27 -1.00
C LYS A 94 -7.75 14.47 -2.52
N HIS A 95 -7.49 13.43 -3.30
CA HIS A 95 -7.48 13.45 -4.76
C HIS A 95 -8.73 12.81 -5.38
N ASN A 96 -9.74 12.46 -4.58
CA ASN A 96 -10.96 11.78 -5.02
C ASN A 96 -10.69 10.45 -5.76
N LYS A 97 -9.63 9.73 -5.38
CA LYS A 97 -9.26 8.47 -6.00
C LYS A 97 -9.92 7.29 -5.27
N PRO A 98 -10.67 6.42 -5.97
CA PRO A 98 -11.31 5.27 -5.35
C PRO A 98 -10.30 4.21 -4.91
N TYR A 99 -10.64 3.48 -3.86
CA TYR A 99 -9.88 2.34 -3.37
C TYR A 99 -10.77 1.37 -2.60
N SER A 100 -10.36 0.11 -2.55
CA SER A 100 -10.93 -0.94 -1.70
C SER A 100 -9.97 -1.27 -0.57
N LEU A 101 -10.47 -1.43 0.65
CA LEU A 101 -9.67 -1.67 1.84
C LEU A 101 -10.05 -3.00 2.50
N LEU A 102 -9.03 -3.82 2.77
CA LEU A 102 -9.14 -5.07 3.53
C LEU A 102 -8.30 -4.96 4.79
N LEU A 103 -8.95 -4.86 5.94
CA LEU A 103 -8.28 -4.87 7.24
C LEU A 103 -8.41 -6.25 7.88
N TYR A 104 -7.28 -6.76 8.35
CA TYR A 104 -7.22 -8.04 9.05
C TYR A 104 -6.93 -7.81 10.54
N ALA A 105 -8.00 -7.88 11.34
CA ALA A 105 -7.95 -7.61 12.76
C ALA A 105 -7.02 -8.60 13.50
N GLY A 106 -6.09 -8.06 14.29
CA GLY A 106 -5.14 -8.85 15.07
C GLY A 106 -4.03 -9.52 14.24
N GLU A 107 -4.03 -9.34 12.92
CA GLU A 107 -2.92 -9.77 12.08
C GLU A 107 -1.78 -8.76 12.14
N ARG A 108 -0.56 -9.27 11.94
CA ARG A 108 0.69 -8.50 11.89
C ARG A 108 1.09 -8.30 10.42
N HIS A 109 2.39 -8.22 10.15
CA HIS A 109 2.93 -8.14 8.78
C HIS A 109 2.56 -9.33 7.88
N GLY A 110 2.29 -10.49 8.47
CA GLY A 110 1.76 -11.65 7.77
C GLY A 110 0.42 -12.09 8.34
N LEU A 111 -0.43 -12.63 7.47
CA LEU A 111 -1.71 -13.22 7.85
C LEU A 111 -1.49 -14.64 8.39
N ARG A 112 -1.24 -14.76 9.69
CA ARG A 112 -0.86 -16.02 10.36
C ARG A 112 -1.60 -16.26 11.67
N GLN A 113 -2.14 -15.24 12.31
CA GLN A 113 -2.77 -15.36 13.63
C GLN A 113 -4.11 -16.07 13.54
N ASN A 114 -4.90 -15.74 12.51
CA ASN A 114 -6.13 -16.42 12.17
C ASN A 114 -5.97 -17.08 10.79
N PRO A 115 -6.00 -18.42 10.69
CA PRO A 115 -5.94 -19.12 9.41
C PRO A 115 -6.97 -18.63 8.39
N GLN A 116 -8.13 -18.15 8.86
CA GLN A 116 -9.19 -17.63 7.99
C GLN A 116 -8.89 -16.26 7.42
N SER A 117 -8.01 -15.46 8.04
CA SER A 117 -7.52 -14.21 7.44
C SER A 117 -6.86 -14.48 6.09
N ARG A 118 -6.02 -15.52 6.04
CA ARG A 118 -5.31 -15.89 4.81
C ARG A 118 -6.27 -16.42 3.74
N VAL A 119 -7.18 -17.32 4.13
CA VAL A 119 -8.19 -17.86 3.20
C VAL A 119 -9.08 -16.74 2.66
N HIS A 120 -9.53 -15.82 3.51
CA HIS A 120 -10.32 -14.66 3.09
C HIS A 120 -9.54 -13.78 2.11
N TYR A 121 -8.28 -13.44 2.42
CA TYR A 121 -7.41 -12.66 1.52
C TYR A 121 -7.26 -13.32 0.14
N ASP A 122 -6.90 -14.60 0.11
CA ASP A 122 -6.69 -15.33 -1.15
C ASP A 122 -8.00 -15.41 -1.96
N THR A 123 -9.14 -15.63 -1.29
CA THR A 123 -10.46 -15.68 -1.93
C THR A 123 -10.87 -14.32 -2.49
N SER A 124 -10.69 -13.23 -1.72
CA SER A 124 -10.95 -11.87 -2.19
C SER A 124 -10.11 -11.53 -3.41
N LEU A 125 -8.82 -11.90 -3.40
CA LEU A 125 -7.91 -11.70 -4.53
C LEU A 125 -8.39 -12.42 -5.79
N VAL A 126 -8.73 -13.71 -5.67
CA VAL A 126 -9.23 -14.51 -6.81
C VAL A 126 -10.53 -13.92 -7.34
N GLN A 127 -11.47 -13.55 -6.46
CA GLN A 127 -12.74 -12.96 -6.85
C GLN A 127 -12.55 -11.63 -7.60
N THR A 128 -11.66 -10.76 -7.09
CA THR A 128 -11.33 -9.48 -7.74
C THR A 128 -10.80 -9.70 -9.16
N VAL A 129 -9.83 -10.61 -9.32
CA VAL A 129 -9.26 -10.90 -10.64
C VAL A 129 -10.32 -11.47 -11.58
N LEU A 130 -11.15 -12.42 -11.14
CA LEU A 130 -12.20 -13.00 -11.97
C LEU A 130 -13.31 -12.02 -12.36
N THR A 131 -13.52 -10.96 -11.57
CA THR A 131 -14.61 -10.00 -11.79
C THR A 131 -14.18 -8.81 -12.65
N HIS A 132 -12.91 -8.40 -12.54
CA HIS A 132 -12.45 -7.12 -13.08
C HIS A 132 -11.29 -7.22 -14.08
N LEU A 133 -10.77 -8.43 -14.35
CA LEU A 133 -9.74 -8.70 -15.36
C LEU A 133 -10.27 -9.65 -16.44
#